data_AF-Q0IG64-F1
#
_entry.id   AF-Q0IG64-F1
#
_cell.length_a   1.000
_cell.length_b   1.000
_cell.length_c   1.000
_cell.angle_alpha   90.00
_cell.angle_beta   90.00
_cell.angle_gamma   90.00
#
_symmetry.space_group_name_H-M   'P 1'
#
loop_
_entity.id
_entity.type
_entity.pdbx_description
1 polymer ?
#
loop_
_entity_poly.entity_id
_entity_poly.type
_entity_poly.pdbx_seq_one_letter_code
_entity_poly.pdbx_strand_id
1 'polypeptide(L)'
;MVSANVTGLVLTTIVFLSKIINAKNIVCYYGTWATYRNGNGKFVVDNIDPFLCTHLIYAFVGINANGTIRVLDPWLDLEDNWGLGTMRQFNDLKNSNHKLKTLVAVGGWNEGSEKFSTVAESPILRKRFAQDAARFCSYHGFDGLDVDWEYPAQRDGDPTVDRENFVLFLADLREEFSNRGLLLTAAVAATESSASISYNIPEISKYLDFINVMAYDLHGPWESKTGHNAPLFVGLHDNTTNKMQLNVKSSISYWLHQGVPARKIMLGVAFYGRSFTLRSNSEHGVGAPTSGPGQAGQYTYESGFLGYNEICEKLIVDKWNQNWDADQKVPYAYSGNQWVGFDNDESLSLKCDFVDQYELGGVMLWSIETDDFHGRCGEKFTLLNTLNSKLFGSTASTVATTSMQPSTTTNDSAPTWSTSPVETTVTTTVSTSTITQSTSTTSGEFVCVTTGYIRDPENCAKFGQTVNTGWITVENLRSAQNPQRRQTTENYKFRNRDSDL
;
A
#
# COMPACT_ATOMS: atom_id res chain seq x y z
N MET A 1 -66.92 -30.59 47.29
CA MET A 1 -65.80 -31.38 46.71
C MET A 1 -65.94 -31.34 45.19
N VAL A 2 -65.21 -30.46 44.50
CA VAL A 2 -64.96 -30.59 43.06
C VAL A 2 -63.51 -30.13 42.87
N SER A 3 -62.64 -31.08 42.51
CA SER A 3 -61.22 -30.86 42.25
C SER A 3 -61.03 -30.25 40.86
N ALA A 4 -60.38 -29.10 40.78
CA ALA A 4 -59.92 -28.53 39.52
C ALA A 4 -58.48 -29.02 39.24
N ASN A 5 -58.32 -29.75 38.13
CA ASN A 5 -57.02 -30.12 37.58
C ASN A 5 -56.41 -28.89 36.89
N VAL A 6 -55.24 -28.46 37.38
CA VAL A 6 -54.40 -27.45 36.73
C VAL A 6 -53.41 -28.18 35.83
N THR A 7 -53.67 -28.20 34.53
CA THR A 7 -52.66 -28.53 33.52
C THR A 7 -51.91 -27.26 33.13
N GLY A 8 -50.67 -27.15 33.60
CA GLY A 8 -49.74 -26.09 33.21
C GLY A 8 -49.18 -26.31 31.80
N LEU A 9 -49.31 -25.30 30.95
CA LEU A 9 -48.71 -25.23 29.62
C LEU A 9 -47.30 -24.64 29.76
N VAL A 10 -46.25 -25.46 29.60
CA VAL A 10 -44.86 -24.98 29.54
C VAL A 10 -44.58 -24.55 28.10
N LEU A 11 -44.60 -23.24 27.85
CA LEU A 11 -44.21 -22.66 26.58
C LEU A 11 -42.67 -22.59 26.52
N THR A 12 -42.04 -23.53 25.82
CA THR A 12 -40.59 -23.48 25.56
C THR A 12 -40.33 -22.52 24.40
N THR A 13 -39.95 -21.29 24.71
CA THR A 13 -39.43 -20.33 23.73
C THR A 13 -38.03 -20.77 23.27
N ILE A 14 -37.95 -21.37 22.09
CA ILE A 14 -36.68 -21.60 21.38
C ILE A 14 -36.24 -20.25 20.81
N VAL A 15 -35.28 -19.60 21.46
CA VAL A 15 -34.61 -18.41 20.91
C VAL A 15 -33.62 -18.90 19.87
N PHE A 16 -33.98 -18.81 18.59
CA PHE A 16 -33.01 -18.90 17.50
C PHE A 16 -32.13 -17.65 17.53
N LEU A 17 -30.99 -17.73 18.23
CA LEU A 17 -29.88 -16.81 18.05
C LEU A 17 -29.28 -17.08 16.66
N SER A 18 -29.88 -16.52 15.63
CA SER A 18 -29.21 -16.39 14.34
C SER A 18 -27.99 -15.49 14.57
N LYS A 19 -26.79 -16.07 14.68
CA LYS A 19 -25.54 -15.32 14.50
C LYS A 19 -25.68 -14.59 13.18
N ILE A 20 -25.77 -13.26 13.22
CA ILE A 20 -25.61 -12.43 12.04
C ILE A 20 -24.14 -12.63 11.65
N ILE A 21 -23.89 -13.54 10.70
CA ILE A 21 -22.58 -13.67 10.08
C ILE A 21 -22.39 -12.39 9.27
N ASN A 22 -21.68 -11.43 9.86
CA ASN A 22 -21.28 -10.24 9.12
C ASN A 22 -20.30 -10.69 8.03
N ALA A 23 -20.55 -10.27 6.79
CA ALA A 23 -19.64 -10.55 5.69
C ALA A 23 -18.26 -9.94 5.99
N LYS A 24 -17.21 -10.75 5.86
CA LYS A 24 -15.83 -10.31 6.04
C LYS A 24 -15.36 -9.54 4.81
N ASN A 25 -14.41 -8.63 5.01
CA ASN A 25 -13.73 -7.92 3.93
C ASN A 25 -12.27 -8.34 3.79
N ILE A 26 -11.79 -8.30 2.54
CA ILE A 26 -10.36 -8.29 2.20
C ILE A 26 -10.13 -6.98 1.46
N VAL A 27 -9.48 -6.04 2.13
CA VAL A 27 -9.18 -4.69 1.63
C VAL A 27 -7.73 -4.65 1.18
N CYS A 28 -7.49 -4.34 -0.09
CA CYS A 28 -6.17 -4.47 -0.68
C CYS A 28 -5.65 -3.15 -1.21
N TYR A 29 -4.51 -2.68 -0.69
CA TYR A 29 -3.82 -1.52 -1.24
C TYR A 29 -3.00 -1.90 -2.47
N TYR A 30 -3.07 -1.05 -3.50
CA TYR A 30 -2.25 -1.09 -4.71
C TYR A 30 -1.36 0.16 -4.76
N GLY A 31 -0.06 -0.03 -4.52
CA GLY A 31 0.95 1.02 -4.67
C GLY A 31 1.27 1.27 -6.14
N THR A 32 0.84 2.41 -6.68
CA THR A 32 0.92 2.69 -8.13
C THR A 32 2.36 2.79 -8.65
N TRP A 33 3.30 3.17 -7.79
CA TRP A 33 4.73 3.22 -8.11
C TRP A 33 5.30 1.84 -8.49
N ALA A 34 4.62 0.74 -8.17
CA ALA A 34 5.00 -0.60 -8.57
C ALA A 34 5.04 -0.80 -10.10
N THR A 35 4.34 0.05 -10.86
CA THR A 35 4.43 0.09 -12.33
C THR A 35 5.86 0.34 -12.82
N TYR A 36 6.68 1.04 -12.01
CA TYR A 36 8.05 1.42 -12.35
C TYR A 36 9.11 0.45 -11.86
N ARG A 37 8.73 -0.61 -11.13
CA ARG A 37 9.68 -1.66 -10.74
C ARG A 37 10.16 -2.41 -11.99
N ASN A 38 11.39 -2.93 -11.91
CA ASN A 38 12.01 -3.65 -13.02
C ASN A 38 11.73 -5.16 -12.95
N GLY A 39 11.79 -5.83 -14.10
CA GLY A 39 11.70 -7.28 -14.20
C GLY A 39 10.44 -7.85 -13.56
N ASN A 40 10.59 -8.91 -12.75
CA ASN A 40 9.48 -9.56 -12.04
C ASN A 40 8.91 -8.72 -10.89
N GLY A 41 9.49 -7.56 -10.60
CA GLY A 41 8.94 -6.61 -9.64
C GLY A 41 7.84 -5.73 -10.23
N LYS A 42 7.76 -5.63 -11.56
CA LYS A 42 6.79 -4.76 -12.23
C LYS A 42 5.37 -5.25 -11.99
N PHE A 43 4.55 -4.38 -11.39
CA PHE A 43 3.14 -4.67 -11.15
C PHE A 43 2.27 -3.56 -11.75
N VAL A 44 1.32 -3.94 -12.59
CA VAL A 44 0.34 -3.08 -13.25
C VAL A 44 -1.08 -3.57 -12.96
N VAL A 45 -2.10 -2.77 -13.31
CA VAL A 45 -3.51 -3.12 -13.08
C VAL A 45 -3.88 -4.48 -13.66
N ASP A 46 -3.37 -4.84 -14.84
CA ASP A 46 -3.61 -6.15 -15.48
C ASP A 46 -3.13 -7.35 -14.66
N ASN A 47 -2.25 -7.15 -13.67
CA ASN A 47 -1.82 -8.23 -12.79
C ASN A 47 -2.87 -8.57 -11.73
N ILE A 48 -3.73 -7.61 -11.37
CA ILE A 48 -4.74 -7.72 -10.31
C ILE A 48 -5.83 -8.71 -10.72
N ASP A 49 -6.05 -9.71 -9.87
CA ASP A 49 -7.26 -10.55 -9.97
C ASP A 49 -8.41 -9.86 -9.20
N PRO A 50 -9.48 -9.40 -9.91
CA PRO A 50 -10.55 -8.64 -9.30
C PRO A 50 -11.45 -9.47 -8.36
N PHE A 51 -11.26 -10.80 -8.26
CA PHE A 51 -12.05 -11.68 -7.40
C PHE A 51 -11.38 -12.01 -6.06
N LEU A 52 -10.12 -11.64 -5.87
CA LEU A 52 -9.37 -11.96 -4.64
C LEU A 52 -9.61 -10.97 -3.51
N CYS A 53 -9.99 -9.73 -3.83
CA CYS A 53 -10.26 -8.66 -2.87
C CYS A 53 -11.75 -8.25 -2.90
N THR A 54 -12.32 -7.86 -1.76
CA THR A 54 -13.66 -7.25 -1.73
C THR A 54 -13.59 -5.75 -1.99
N HIS A 55 -12.49 -5.12 -1.56
CA HIS A 55 -12.19 -3.71 -1.79
C HIS A 55 -10.75 -3.57 -2.29
N LEU A 56 -10.53 -2.77 -3.34
CA LEU A 56 -9.21 -2.33 -3.76
C LEU A 56 -9.05 -0.84 -3.43
N ILE A 57 -7.87 -0.45 -2.96
CA ILE A 57 -7.53 0.94 -2.63
C ILE A 57 -6.36 1.39 -3.50
N TYR A 58 -6.58 2.41 -4.33
CA TYR A 58 -5.59 3.02 -5.20
C TYR A 58 -4.69 3.97 -4.40
N ALA A 59 -3.42 3.63 -4.24
CA ALA A 59 -2.47 4.36 -3.42
C ALA A 59 -1.40 5.04 -4.29
N PHE A 60 -1.31 6.36 -4.38
CA PHE A 60 -2.08 7.38 -3.65
C PHE A 60 -2.39 8.60 -4.52
N VAL A 61 -3.35 9.39 -4.07
CA VAL A 61 -3.39 10.83 -4.34
C VAL A 61 -2.86 11.61 -3.13
N GLY A 62 -2.43 12.85 -3.35
CA GLY A 62 -2.01 13.76 -2.30
C GLY A 62 -3.08 14.80 -1.95
N ILE A 63 -2.73 15.69 -1.03
CA ILE A 63 -3.56 16.81 -0.60
C ILE A 63 -2.81 18.13 -0.81
N ASN A 64 -3.51 19.15 -1.28
CA ASN A 64 -3.01 20.52 -1.37
C ASN A 64 -3.46 21.33 -0.15
N ALA A 65 -2.61 22.26 0.31
CA ALA A 65 -2.93 23.17 1.42
C ALA A 65 -4.15 24.07 1.15
N ASN A 66 -4.60 24.19 -0.11
CA ASN A 66 -5.81 24.91 -0.48
C ASN A 66 -7.10 24.06 -0.36
N GLY A 67 -7.03 22.85 0.19
CA GLY A 67 -8.18 21.95 0.36
C GLY A 67 -8.63 21.28 -0.94
N THR A 68 -7.71 20.80 -1.76
CA THR A 68 -8.02 20.02 -3.00
C THR A 68 -7.17 18.77 -3.08
N ILE A 69 -7.64 17.77 -3.84
CA ILE A 69 -6.86 16.58 -4.17
C ILE A 69 -5.73 16.95 -5.14
N ARG A 70 -4.58 16.30 -4.97
CA ARG A 70 -3.42 16.38 -5.86
C ARG A 70 -3.12 15.02 -6.48
N VAL A 71 -3.23 14.91 -7.79
CA VAL A 71 -2.73 13.74 -8.51
C VAL A 71 -1.21 13.72 -8.44
N LEU A 72 -0.62 12.62 -7.95
CA LEU A 72 0.82 12.53 -7.71
C LEU A 72 1.60 12.24 -8.99
N ASP A 73 1.05 11.40 -9.87
CA ASP A 73 1.63 11.05 -11.16
C ASP A 73 0.61 11.20 -12.29
N PRO A 74 0.38 12.43 -12.79
CA PRO A 74 -0.62 12.67 -13.84
C PRO A 74 -0.40 11.87 -15.12
N TRP A 75 0.85 11.51 -15.44
CA TRP A 75 1.15 10.74 -16.66
C TRP A 75 0.71 9.28 -16.51
N LEU A 76 0.92 8.68 -15.35
CA LEU A 76 0.45 7.32 -15.07
C LEU A 76 -1.06 7.27 -14.82
N ASP A 77 -1.56 8.20 -14.01
CA ASP A 77 -2.89 8.14 -13.41
C ASP A 77 -4.00 8.56 -14.39
N LEU A 78 -3.77 9.63 -15.15
CA LEU A 78 -4.76 10.28 -16.00
C LEU A 78 -4.61 9.89 -17.48
N GLU A 79 -5.65 10.13 -18.27
CA GLU A 79 -5.63 9.95 -19.73
C GLU A 79 -5.22 11.22 -20.48
N ASP A 80 -5.31 12.37 -19.82
CA ASP A 80 -4.95 13.66 -20.38
C ASP A 80 -3.49 13.64 -20.85
N ASN A 81 -3.21 14.33 -21.95
CA ASN A 81 -1.86 14.44 -22.52
C ASN A 81 -1.18 13.09 -22.81
N TRP A 82 -1.93 12.10 -23.32
CA TRP A 82 -1.43 10.76 -23.64
C TRP A 82 -0.95 9.97 -22.42
N GLY A 83 -1.51 10.29 -21.24
CA GLY A 83 -1.27 9.50 -20.04
C GLY A 83 -1.87 8.09 -20.14
N LEU A 84 -1.40 7.20 -19.27
CA LEU A 84 -1.74 5.78 -19.31
C LEU A 84 -3.15 5.47 -18.79
N GLY A 85 -3.78 6.40 -18.05
CA GLY A 85 -5.15 6.23 -17.57
C GLY A 85 -5.32 5.10 -16.55
N THR A 86 -4.31 4.88 -15.70
CA THR A 86 -4.28 3.76 -14.75
C THR A 86 -5.44 3.82 -13.75
N MET A 87 -5.89 5.02 -13.35
CA MET A 87 -7.07 5.17 -12.48
C MET A 87 -8.34 4.64 -13.16
N ARG A 88 -8.53 4.88 -14.47
CA ARG A 88 -9.67 4.33 -15.20
C ARG A 88 -9.57 2.81 -15.26
N GLN A 89 -8.42 2.28 -15.68
CA GLN A 89 -8.19 0.83 -15.79
C GLN A 89 -8.46 0.12 -14.46
N PHE A 90 -8.03 0.71 -13.35
CA PHE A 90 -8.25 0.18 -12.01
C PHE A 90 -9.76 0.13 -11.65
N ASN A 91 -10.52 1.18 -11.97
CA ASN A 91 -11.96 1.19 -11.74
C ASN A 91 -12.71 0.23 -12.68
N ASP A 92 -12.20 0.01 -13.90
CA ASP A 92 -12.76 -0.94 -14.88
C ASP A 92 -12.65 -2.41 -14.45
N LEU A 93 -11.84 -2.74 -13.43
CA LEU A 93 -11.84 -4.07 -12.81
C LEU A 93 -13.24 -4.48 -12.30
N LYS A 94 -14.06 -3.50 -11.92
CA LYS A 94 -15.47 -3.71 -11.52
C LYS A 94 -16.36 -4.22 -12.67
N ASN A 95 -15.94 -4.09 -13.92
CA ASN A 95 -16.65 -4.67 -15.07
C ASN A 95 -16.55 -6.20 -15.07
N SER A 96 -15.46 -6.76 -14.53
CA SER A 96 -15.28 -8.21 -14.37
C SER A 96 -15.90 -8.73 -13.07
N ASN A 97 -15.85 -7.95 -11.99
CA ASN A 97 -16.47 -8.26 -10.72
C ASN A 97 -17.34 -7.09 -10.21
N HIS A 98 -18.64 -7.12 -10.48
CA HIS A 98 -19.56 -6.05 -10.05
C HIS A 98 -19.75 -5.93 -8.53
N LYS A 99 -19.27 -6.89 -7.74
CA LYS A 99 -19.28 -6.81 -6.26
C LYS A 99 -18.07 -6.07 -5.72
N LEU A 100 -17.01 -5.93 -6.51
CA LEU A 100 -15.78 -5.24 -6.12
C LEU A 100 -16.07 -3.76 -5.85
N LYS A 101 -15.43 -3.23 -4.82
CA LYS A 101 -15.40 -1.79 -4.51
C LYS A 101 -14.01 -1.24 -4.72
N THR A 102 -13.92 -0.07 -5.33
CA THR A 102 -12.67 0.64 -5.56
C THR A 102 -12.67 1.96 -4.79
N LEU A 103 -11.67 2.18 -3.95
CA LEU A 103 -11.46 3.46 -3.26
C LEU A 103 -10.14 4.05 -3.75
N VAL A 104 -9.99 5.37 -3.55
CA VAL A 104 -8.71 6.05 -3.70
C VAL A 104 -8.21 6.49 -2.32
N ALA A 105 -6.94 6.26 -2.01
CA ALA A 105 -6.35 6.72 -0.77
C ALA A 105 -5.69 8.08 -0.94
N VAL A 106 -5.94 8.99 0.00
CA VAL A 106 -5.24 10.27 0.12
C VAL A 106 -4.23 10.21 1.27
N GLY A 107 -2.96 10.46 1.00
CA GLY A 107 -1.93 10.51 2.03
C GLY A 107 -0.78 9.52 1.85
N GLY A 108 -0.54 8.72 2.89
CA GLY A 108 0.61 7.84 3.05
C GLY A 108 1.84 8.56 3.62
N TRP A 109 2.79 7.78 4.13
CA TRP A 109 4.01 8.26 4.80
C TRP A 109 4.72 9.45 4.11
N ASN A 110 4.90 9.38 2.79
CA ASN A 110 5.64 10.39 2.00
C ASN A 110 4.86 11.70 1.79
N GLU A 111 3.54 11.73 2.00
CA GLU A 111 2.74 12.94 1.85
C GLU A 111 2.99 13.97 2.96
N GLY A 112 3.42 13.48 4.13
CA GLY A 112 3.65 14.29 5.33
C GLY A 112 2.36 14.67 6.05
N SER A 113 2.50 15.39 7.18
CA SER A 113 1.36 15.80 8.03
C SER A 113 0.95 17.26 7.86
N GLU A 114 1.86 18.15 7.43
CA GLU A 114 1.65 19.60 7.48
C GLU A 114 0.41 20.07 6.68
N LYS A 115 0.24 19.55 5.45
CA LYS A 115 -0.88 19.93 4.59
C LYS A 115 -2.21 19.39 5.10
N PHE A 116 -2.20 18.20 5.72
CA PHE A 116 -3.38 17.68 6.39
C PHE A 116 -3.76 18.55 7.58
N SER A 117 -2.81 18.90 8.45
CA SER A 117 -3.05 19.78 9.60
C SER A 117 -3.62 21.13 9.17
N THR A 118 -3.01 21.77 8.16
CA THR A 118 -3.50 23.03 7.57
C THR A 118 -4.94 22.94 7.07
N VAL A 119 -5.29 21.88 6.34
CA VAL A 119 -6.65 21.71 5.81
C VAL A 119 -7.63 21.37 6.92
N ALA A 120 -7.24 20.52 7.88
CA ALA A 120 -8.07 20.07 8.98
C ALA A 120 -8.39 21.21 9.97
N GLU A 121 -7.51 22.18 10.16
CA GLU A 121 -7.74 23.31 11.06
C GLU A 121 -8.85 24.25 10.56
N SER A 122 -8.94 24.47 9.25
CA SER A 122 -9.86 25.45 8.66
C SER A 122 -11.19 24.84 8.22
N PRO A 123 -12.35 25.24 8.79
CA PRO A 123 -13.66 24.76 8.34
C PRO A 123 -13.95 25.03 6.85
N ILE A 124 -13.36 26.08 6.28
CA ILE A 124 -13.50 26.42 4.86
C ILE A 124 -12.72 25.41 4.02
N LEU A 125 -11.48 25.09 4.41
CA LEU A 125 -10.63 24.16 3.67
C LEU A 125 -11.12 22.72 3.79
N ARG A 126 -11.58 22.29 4.98
CA ARG A 126 -12.20 20.97 5.18
C ARG A 126 -13.39 20.75 4.25
N LYS A 127 -14.34 21.69 4.23
CA LYS A 127 -15.51 21.62 3.34
C LYS A 127 -15.12 21.62 1.87
N ARG A 128 -14.16 22.45 1.49
CA ARG A 128 -13.63 22.47 0.12
C ARG A 128 -13.01 21.13 -0.25
N PHE A 129 -12.21 20.54 0.62
CA PHE A 129 -11.60 19.24 0.38
C PHE A 129 -12.66 18.14 0.27
N ALA A 130 -13.65 18.11 1.17
CA ALA A 130 -14.74 17.13 1.11
C ALA A 130 -15.51 17.18 -0.22
N GLN A 131 -15.83 18.38 -0.69
CA GLN A 131 -16.49 18.60 -1.99
C GLN A 131 -15.59 18.22 -3.18
N ASP A 132 -14.30 18.48 -3.09
CA ASP A 132 -13.33 18.12 -4.12
C ASP A 132 -13.13 16.61 -4.19
N ALA A 133 -12.96 15.94 -3.05
CA ALA A 133 -12.83 14.50 -2.96
C ALA A 133 -14.08 13.76 -3.46
N ALA A 134 -15.27 14.23 -3.11
CA ALA A 134 -16.52 13.65 -3.61
C ALA A 134 -16.66 13.79 -5.14
N ARG A 135 -16.26 14.94 -5.70
CA ARG A 135 -16.22 15.17 -7.15
C ARG A 135 -15.17 14.29 -7.83
N PHE A 136 -13.99 14.18 -7.25
CA PHE A 136 -12.91 13.33 -7.75
C PHE A 136 -13.33 11.86 -7.82
N CYS A 137 -13.92 11.34 -6.74
CA CYS A 137 -14.43 9.96 -6.71
C CYS A 137 -15.49 9.74 -7.80
N SER A 138 -16.46 10.66 -7.90
CA SER A 138 -17.53 10.56 -8.91
C SER A 138 -16.98 10.62 -10.34
N TYR A 139 -15.99 11.47 -10.60
CA TYR A 139 -15.40 11.68 -11.93
C TYR A 139 -14.58 10.48 -12.39
N HIS A 140 -13.76 9.90 -11.50
CA HIS A 140 -12.91 8.75 -11.82
C HIS A 140 -13.59 7.39 -11.59
N GLY A 141 -14.82 7.37 -11.08
CA GLY A 141 -15.60 6.15 -10.87
C GLY A 141 -15.26 5.37 -9.60
N PHE A 142 -14.60 5.99 -8.61
CA PHE A 142 -14.34 5.38 -7.30
C PHE A 142 -15.61 5.32 -6.46
N ASP A 143 -15.75 4.24 -5.70
CA ASP A 143 -16.83 4.02 -4.74
C ASP A 143 -16.56 4.70 -3.38
N GLY A 144 -15.41 5.32 -3.17
CA GLY A 144 -15.10 6.01 -1.92
C GLY A 144 -13.66 6.54 -1.81
N LEU A 145 -13.37 7.10 -0.64
CA LEU A 145 -12.07 7.65 -0.24
C LEU A 145 -11.57 6.95 1.01
N ASP A 146 -10.29 6.61 1.02
CA ASP A 146 -9.57 6.21 2.21
C ASP A 146 -8.64 7.34 2.66
N VAL A 147 -8.72 7.74 3.93
CA VAL A 147 -7.86 8.79 4.50
C VAL A 147 -6.68 8.15 5.21
N ASP A 148 -5.48 8.42 4.72
CA ASP A 148 -4.22 7.88 5.25
C ASP A 148 -3.29 9.02 5.71
N TRP A 149 -3.76 9.80 6.70
CA TRP A 149 -2.93 10.81 7.35
C TRP A 149 -2.04 10.13 8.40
N GLU A 150 -0.73 10.13 8.15
CA GLU A 150 0.28 9.52 9.01
C GLU A 150 1.21 10.54 9.71
N TYR A 151 0.88 11.02 10.92
CA TYR A 151 -0.38 10.88 11.67
C TYR A 151 -0.84 12.24 12.19
N PRO A 152 -2.15 12.45 12.45
CA PRO A 152 -2.61 13.65 13.15
C PRO A 152 -1.81 13.87 14.43
N ALA A 153 -1.42 15.11 14.74
CA ALA A 153 -0.66 15.45 15.95
C ALA A 153 0.76 14.84 16.03
N GLN A 154 1.28 14.28 14.93
CA GLN A 154 2.61 13.69 14.85
C GLN A 154 3.37 14.20 13.62
N ARG A 155 4.71 14.10 13.67
CA ARG A 155 5.64 14.65 12.67
C ARG A 155 5.47 16.18 12.55
N ASP A 156 4.91 16.63 11.44
CA ASP A 156 4.68 18.05 11.12
C ASP A 156 3.21 18.47 11.36
N GLY A 157 2.46 17.69 12.15
CA GLY A 157 1.11 18.04 12.60
C GLY A 157 1.13 18.89 13.88
N ASP A 158 0.04 19.62 14.15
CA ASP A 158 -0.15 20.37 15.39
C ASP A 158 -0.72 19.46 16.50
N PRO A 159 0.08 19.13 17.53
CA PRO A 159 -0.32 18.21 18.59
C PRO A 159 -1.44 18.75 19.49
N THR A 160 -1.76 20.04 19.42
CA THR A 160 -2.75 20.69 20.27
C THR A 160 -4.16 20.64 19.69
N VAL A 161 -4.30 20.52 18.36
CA VAL A 161 -5.60 20.62 17.68
C VAL A 161 -5.89 19.48 16.71
N ASP A 162 -4.88 18.82 16.14
CA ASP A 162 -5.08 17.85 15.06
C ASP A 162 -5.95 16.66 15.46
N ARG A 163 -5.85 16.20 16.71
CA ARG A 163 -6.66 15.08 17.22
C ARG A 163 -8.16 15.32 17.10
N GLU A 164 -8.62 16.54 17.40
CA GLU A 164 -10.03 16.91 17.28
C GLU A 164 -10.37 17.46 15.88
N ASN A 165 -9.43 18.14 15.21
CA ASN A 165 -9.60 18.56 13.82
C ASN A 165 -9.77 17.38 12.87
N PHE A 166 -9.14 16.23 13.15
CA PHE A 166 -9.34 15.01 12.37
C PHE A 166 -10.78 14.49 12.48
N VAL A 167 -11.43 14.62 13.65
CA VAL A 167 -12.86 14.31 13.81
C VAL A 167 -13.70 15.21 12.91
N LEU A 168 -13.43 16.51 12.92
CA LEU A 168 -14.16 17.49 12.09
C LEU A 168 -13.93 17.26 10.59
N PHE A 169 -12.71 16.87 10.21
CA PHE A 169 -12.36 16.50 8.84
C PHE A 169 -13.15 15.29 8.34
N LEU A 170 -13.24 14.23 9.14
CA LEU A 170 -14.05 13.06 8.80
C LEU A 170 -15.55 13.37 8.82
N ALA A 171 -16.01 14.27 9.70
CA ALA A 171 -17.41 14.71 9.73
C ALA A 171 -17.81 15.44 8.44
N ASP A 172 -17.02 16.43 8.01
CA ASP A 172 -17.26 17.18 6.76
C ASP A 172 -17.22 16.24 5.53
N LEU A 173 -16.28 15.27 5.51
CA LEU A 173 -16.24 14.22 4.47
C LEU A 173 -17.50 13.35 4.47
N ARG A 174 -17.92 12.85 5.64
CA ARG A 174 -19.11 11.99 5.76
C ARG A 174 -20.38 12.72 5.33
N GLU A 175 -20.53 14.01 5.66
CA GLU A 175 -21.67 14.82 5.23
C GLU A 175 -21.77 14.86 3.69
N GLU A 176 -20.67 15.15 2.99
CA GLU A 176 -20.64 15.21 1.53
C GLU A 176 -20.81 13.82 0.88
N PHE A 177 -20.26 12.78 1.49
CA PHE A 177 -20.22 11.42 0.92
C PHE A 177 -21.55 10.68 1.06
N SER A 178 -22.26 10.89 2.17
CA SER A 178 -23.56 10.23 2.43
C SER A 178 -24.59 10.53 1.35
N ASN A 179 -24.59 11.76 0.84
CA ASN A 179 -25.50 12.20 -0.23
C ASN A 179 -25.22 11.53 -1.58
N ARG A 180 -24.06 10.90 -1.73
CA ARG A 180 -23.57 10.29 -2.98
C ARG A 180 -23.40 8.76 -2.88
N GLY A 181 -23.64 8.18 -1.70
CA GLY A 181 -23.41 6.75 -1.45
C GLY A 181 -21.94 6.35 -1.51
N LEU A 182 -21.01 7.29 -1.27
CA LEU A 182 -19.58 7.02 -1.26
C LEU A 182 -19.14 6.46 0.09
N LEU A 183 -18.21 5.49 0.05
CA LEU A 183 -17.54 4.95 1.23
C LEU A 183 -16.50 5.94 1.75
N LEU A 184 -16.36 6.00 3.07
CA LEU A 184 -15.29 6.75 3.74
C LEU A 184 -14.60 5.83 4.75
N THR A 185 -13.32 5.57 4.54
CA THR A 185 -12.47 4.73 5.39
C THR A 185 -11.22 5.49 5.81
N ALA A 186 -10.46 4.95 6.75
CA ALA A 186 -9.18 5.52 7.11
C ALA A 186 -8.19 4.43 7.52
N ALA A 187 -6.94 4.61 7.11
CA ALA A 187 -5.79 3.92 7.67
C ALA A 187 -5.32 4.67 8.93
N VAL A 188 -5.06 3.91 10.00
CA VAL A 188 -4.81 4.49 11.33
C VAL A 188 -3.65 3.79 12.03
N ALA A 189 -2.95 4.53 12.88
CA ALA A 189 -1.92 3.97 13.74
C ALA A 189 -2.48 2.87 14.65
N ALA A 190 -1.77 1.75 14.76
CA ALA A 190 -2.28 0.58 15.48
C ALA A 190 -2.15 0.65 17.00
N THR A 191 -0.99 1.07 17.49
CA THR A 191 -0.61 0.96 18.90
C THR A 191 -1.17 2.10 19.74
N GLU A 192 -1.50 1.83 21.00
CA GLU A 192 -1.98 2.85 21.95
C GLU A 192 -1.06 4.07 22.03
N SER A 193 0.26 3.86 22.04
CA SER A 193 1.26 4.93 22.13
C SER A 193 1.21 5.95 21.00
N SER A 194 0.66 5.57 19.84
CA SER A 194 0.48 6.45 18.69
C SER A 194 -0.99 6.87 18.54
N ALA A 195 -1.91 5.91 18.59
CA ALA A 195 -3.33 6.13 18.40
C ALA A 195 -3.95 7.08 19.44
N SER A 196 -3.50 7.03 20.70
CA SER A 196 -4.00 7.92 21.76
C SER A 196 -3.63 9.39 21.54
N ILE A 197 -2.53 9.67 20.83
CA ILE A 197 -2.08 11.01 20.46
C ILE A 197 -2.95 11.54 19.32
N SER A 198 -3.22 10.69 18.32
CA SER A 198 -3.79 11.13 17.05
C SER A 198 -5.30 11.11 16.98
N TYR A 199 -5.98 10.29 17.80
CA TYR A 199 -7.39 9.98 17.55
C TYR A 199 -8.28 10.14 18.77
N ASN A 200 -9.44 10.78 18.55
CA ASN A 200 -10.62 10.58 19.35
C ASN A 200 -11.40 9.38 18.78
N ILE A 201 -11.00 8.17 19.16
CA ILE A 201 -11.44 6.91 18.56
C ILE A 201 -12.98 6.74 18.55
N PRO A 202 -13.70 6.98 19.66
CA PRO A 202 -15.16 6.91 19.65
C PRO A 202 -15.81 7.84 18.63
N GLU A 203 -15.27 9.05 18.43
CA GLU A 203 -15.84 10.03 17.52
C GLU A 203 -15.54 9.69 16.05
N ILE A 204 -14.29 9.36 15.69
CA ILE A 204 -13.96 9.02 14.29
C ILE A 204 -14.72 7.77 13.83
N SER A 205 -14.97 6.82 14.73
CA SER A 205 -15.69 5.58 14.44
C SER A 205 -17.14 5.82 13.99
N LYS A 206 -17.74 6.97 14.33
CA LYS A 206 -19.09 7.34 13.86
C LYS A 206 -19.12 7.66 12.37
N TYR A 207 -18.03 8.22 11.85
CA TYR A 207 -17.96 8.75 10.49
C TYR A 207 -17.35 7.78 9.48
N LEU A 208 -16.61 6.76 9.91
CA LEU A 208 -15.95 5.80 9.01
C LEU A 208 -16.86 4.59 8.73
N ASP A 209 -16.87 4.04 7.53
CA ASP A 209 -17.56 2.78 7.23
C ASP A 209 -16.83 1.60 7.89
N PHE A 210 -15.49 1.59 7.75
CA PHE A 210 -14.57 0.73 8.48
C PHE A 210 -13.20 1.41 8.63
N ILE A 211 -12.36 0.83 9.49
CA ILE A 211 -11.08 1.36 9.94
C ILE A 211 -9.99 0.34 9.64
N ASN A 212 -8.99 0.75 8.86
CA ASN A 212 -7.84 -0.05 8.47
C ASN A 212 -6.73 0.15 9.51
N VAL A 213 -6.67 -0.74 10.52
CA VAL A 213 -5.68 -0.61 11.62
C VAL A 213 -4.34 -1.17 11.15
N MET A 214 -3.33 -0.31 10.98
CA MET A 214 -2.01 -0.66 10.41
C MET A 214 -1.14 -1.42 11.42
N ALA A 215 -1.52 -2.66 11.73
CA ALA A 215 -0.88 -3.50 12.75
C ALA A 215 0.42 -4.19 12.25
N TYR A 216 1.26 -3.40 11.60
CA TYR A 216 2.59 -3.72 11.07
C TYR A 216 3.51 -2.52 11.30
N ASP A 217 4.77 -2.61 10.90
CA ASP A 217 5.83 -1.65 11.27
C ASP A 217 5.98 -1.47 12.78
N LEU A 218 5.72 -2.54 13.54
CA LEU A 218 5.83 -2.56 14.99
C LEU A 218 7.30 -2.60 15.44
N HIS A 219 8.15 -3.19 14.62
CA HIS A 219 9.60 -3.15 14.72
C HIS A 219 10.23 -2.93 13.34
N GLY A 220 11.41 -2.32 13.31
CA GLY A 220 12.09 -2.03 12.06
C GLY A 220 13.50 -1.47 12.26
N PRO A 221 14.20 -1.15 11.16
CA PRO A 221 15.63 -0.80 11.17
C PRO A 221 15.96 0.52 11.86
N TRP A 222 14.94 1.28 12.30
CA TRP A 222 15.10 2.41 13.21
C TRP A 222 15.48 1.97 14.64
N GLU A 223 15.37 0.68 14.97
CA GLU A 223 15.84 0.09 16.22
C GLU A 223 17.25 -0.53 16.09
N SER A 224 17.95 -0.64 17.22
CA SER A 224 19.31 -1.23 17.29
C SER A 224 19.33 -2.75 17.44
N LYS A 225 18.16 -3.40 17.39
CA LYS A 225 17.99 -4.85 17.53
C LYS A 225 16.95 -5.35 16.54
N THR A 226 17.07 -6.61 16.13
CA THR A 226 16.05 -7.26 15.29
C THR A 226 14.73 -7.39 16.05
N GLY A 227 13.64 -7.18 15.34
CA GLY A 227 12.27 -7.38 15.80
C GLY A 227 11.36 -7.70 14.62
N HIS A 228 10.26 -8.41 14.88
CA HIS A 228 9.31 -8.77 13.82
C HIS A 228 8.49 -7.57 13.35
N ASN A 229 8.22 -7.50 12.05
CA ASN A 229 7.39 -6.45 11.47
C ASN A 229 5.99 -6.36 12.12
N ALA A 230 5.32 -7.51 12.25
CA ALA A 230 3.94 -7.59 12.69
C ALA A 230 3.66 -8.82 13.59
N PRO A 231 4.30 -8.95 14.77
CA PRO A 231 4.10 -10.08 15.66
C PRO A 231 2.66 -10.17 16.16
N LEU A 232 2.08 -11.38 16.18
CA LEU A 232 0.69 -11.57 16.64
C LEU A 232 0.56 -11.35 18.14
N PHE A 233 1.54 -11.83 18.91
CA PHE A 233 1.61 -11.74 20.36
C PHE A 233 2.96 -11.20 20.83
N VAL A 234 3.05 -10.94 22.13
CA VAL A 234 4.29 -10.54 22.81
C VAL A 234 5.35 -11.65 22.76
N GLY A 235 6.62 -11.27 22.53
CA GLY A 235 7.77 -12.17 22.54
C GLY A 235 8.61 -12.07 23.83
N LEU A 236 9.52 -13.02 24.01
CA LEU A 236 10.44 -13.08 25.16
C LEU A 236 11.31 -11.81 25.31
N HIS A 237 11.62 -11.12 24.21
CA HIS A 237 12.48 -9.95 24.19
C HIS A 237 11.73 -8.61 24.40
N ASP A 238 10.41 -8.65 24.55
CA ASP A 238 9.57 -7.48 24.79
C ASP A 238 9.50 -7.14 26.29
N ASN A 239 10.64 -6.74 26.82
CA ASN A 239 10.85 -6.59 28.27
C ASN A 239 10.55 -5.20 28.83
N THR A 240 9.97 -4.29 28.04
CA THR A 240 9.54 -2.96 28.49
C THR A 240 8.04 -2.80 28.31
N THR A 241 7.42 -1.93 29.11
CA THR A 241 5.97 -1.65 29.01
C THR A 241 5.55 -1.29 27.60
N ASN A 242 6.35 -0.48 26.90
CA ASN A 242 6.05 -0.07 25.53
C ASN A 242 6.17 -1.26 24.57
N LYS A 243 7.25 -2.05 24.66
CA LYS A 243 7.46 -3.20 23.76
C LYS A 243 6.39 -4.28 23.91
N MET A 244 5.90 -4.50 25.13
CA MET A 244 4.78 -5.43 25.36
C MET A 244 3.48 -5.03 24.63
N GLN A 245 3.36 -3.78 24.14
CA GLN A 245 2.22 -3.32 23.35
C GLN A 245 2.46 -3.34 21.83
N LEU A 246 3.69 -3.60 21.37
CA LEU A 246 4.07 -3.62 19.95
C LEU A 246 3.73 -4.96 19.29
N ASN A 247 2.47 -5.39 19.41
CA ASN A 247 1.95 -6.59 18.75
C ASN A 247 0.49 -6.39 18.28
N VAL A 248 0.05 -7.27 17.37
CA VAL A 248 -1.31 -7.23 16.79
C VAL A 248 -2.38 -7.35 17.87
N LYS A 249 -2.26 -8.30 18.81
CA LYS A 249 -3.27 -8.52 19.85
C LYS A 249 -3.47 -7.27 20.70
N SER A 250 -2.39 -6.67 21.20
CA SER A 250 -2.44 -5.44 22.00
C SER A 250 -3.07 -4.29 21.22
N SER A 251 -2.66 -4.10 19.98
CA SER A 251 -3.18 -3.04 19.10
C SER A 251 -4.69 -3.18 18.90
N ILE A 252 -5.18 -4.36 18.47
CA ILE A 252 -6.60 -4.58 18.24
C ILE A 252 -7.41 -4.51 19.55
N SER A 253 -6.86 -5.03 20.65
CA SER A 253 -7.53 -4.95 21.96
C SER A 253 -7.72 -3.49 22.39
N TYR A 254 -6.74 -2.62 22.15
CA TYR A 254 -6.85 -1.20 22.43
C TYR A 254 -8.01 -0.56 21.65
N TRP A 255 -8.06 -0.75 20.31
CA TRP A 255 -9.12 -0.20 19.47
C TRP A 255 -10.53 -0.69 19.87
N LEU A 256 -10.66 -1.97 20.24
CA LEU A 256 -11.90 -2.53 20.78
C LEU A 256 -12.28 -1.91 22.13
N HIS A 257 -11.33 -1.74 23.05
CA HIS A 257 -11.58 -1.12 24.36
C HIS A 257 -11.98 0.36 24.26
N GLN A 258 -11.55 1.05 23.20
CA GLN A 258 -11.99 2.41 22.89
C GLN A 258 -13.41 2.46 22.30
N GLY A 259 -14.10 1.33 22.17
CA GLY A 259 -15.51 1.27 21.81
C GLY A 259 -15.81 1.16 20.31
N VAL A 260 -14.80 0.86 19.48
CA VAL A 260 -15.03 0.60 18.05
C VAL A 260 -15.77 -0.73 17.90
N PRO A 261 -16.89 -0.78 17.16
CA PRO A 261 -17.53 -2.06 16.86
C PRO A 261 -16.58 -2.97 16.09
N ALA A 262 -16.37 -4.21 16.57
CA ALA A 262 -15.42 -5.15 15.99
C ALA A 262 -15.55 -5.31 14.46
N ARG A 263 -16.79 -5.40 13.96
CA ARG A 263 -17.10 -5.48 12.51
C ARG A 263 -16.60 -4.30 11.66
N LYS A 264 -16.24 -3.17 12.26
CA LYS A 264 -15.68 -1.99 11.58
C LYS A 264 -14.15 -2.00 11.59
N ILE A 265 -13.49 -2.91 12.31
CA ILE A 265 -12.03 -3.01 12.34
C ILE A 265 -11.59 -3.99 11.25
N MET A 266 -10.70 -3.53 10.37
CA MET A 266 -9.93 -4.38 9.47
C MET A 266 -8.53 -4.53 10.05
N LEU A 267 -8.11 -5.78 10.28
CA LEU A 267 -6.75 -6.06 10.75
C LEU A 267 -5.77 -5.84 9.60
N GLY A 268 -4.86 -4.87 9.74
CA GLY A 268 -3.72 -4.69 8.86
C GLY A 268 -2.77 -5.89 8.89
N VAL A 269 -2.48 -6.45 7.71
CA VAL A 269 -1.48 -7.51 7.51
C VAL A 269 -0.45 -7.06 6.47
N ALA A 270 0.81 -7.42 6.69
CA ALA A 270 1.92 -7.00 5.84
C ALA A 270 2.31 -8.12 4.87
N PHE A 271 2.34 -7.81 3.58
CA PHE A 271 2.90 -8.68 2.53
C PHE A 271 4.37 -8.32 2.26
N TYR A 272 5.06 -7.87 3.30
CA TYR A 272 6.46 -7.47 3.31
C TYR A 272 7.06 -7.76 4.68
N GLY A 273 8.38 -7.75 4.73
CA GLY A 273 9.15 -7.83 5.97
C GLY A 273 10.02 -6.60 6.19
N ARG A 274 10.34 -6.34 7.47
CA ARG A 274 11.37 -5.37 7.85
C ARG A 274 12.69 -6.11 8.03
N SER A 275 13.74 -5.59 7.38
CA SER A 275 15.04 -6.25 7.27
C SER A 275 16.15 -5.46 7.98
N PHE A 276 17.16 -6.19 8.44
CA PHE A 276 18.24 -5.68 9.27
C PHE A 276 19.58 -6.25 8.83
N THR A 277 20.64 -5.46 9.03
CA THR A 277 22.01 -5.97 8.98
C THR A 277 22.48 -6.29 10.40
N LEU A 278 22.78 -7.56 10.66
CA LEU A 278 23.28 -8.08 11.94
C LEU A 278 24.73 -7.62 12.19
N ARG A 279 25.06 -7.36 13.45
CA ARG A 279 26.46 -7.09 13.85
C ARG A 279 27.32 -8.35 13.90
N SER A 280 26.70 -9.49 14.14
CA SER A 280 27.37 -10.79 14.18
C SER A 280 26.52 -11.86 13.51
N ASN A 281 27.12 -12.66 12.64
CA ASN A 281 26.44 -13.77 11.96
C ASN A 281 26.06 -14.90 12.94
N SER A 282 26.68 -14.96 14.12
CA SER A 282 26.34 -15.95 15.15
C SER A 282 25.12 -15.57 16.00
N GLU A 283 24.66 -14.32 15.90
CA GLU A 283 23.50 -13.80 16.63
C GLU A 283 22.41 -13.44 15.62
N HIS A 284 21.54 -14.40 15.33
CA HIS A 284 20.54 -14.30 14.27
C HIS A 284 19.10 -14.53 14.78
N GLY A 285 18.91 -14.59 16.09
CA GLY A 285 17.57 -14.66 16.70
C GLY A 285 16.90 -13.28 16.75
N VAL A 286 15.65 -13.25 17.22
CA VAL A 286 14.96 -12.01 17.59
C VAL A 286 15.72 -11.32 18.72
N GLY A 287 15.82 -9.98 18.68
CA GLY A 287 16.58 -9.21 19.66
C GLY A 287 18.09 -9.16 19.41
N ALA A 288 18.58 -9.72 18.30
CA ALA A 288 19.99 -9.69 17.92
C ALA A 288 20.45 -8.25 17.59
N PRO A 289 21.68 -7.84 17.96
CA PRO A 289 22.17 -6.49 17.68
C PRO A 289 22.34 -6.21 16.18
N THR A 290 21.94 -5.01 15.74
CA THR A 290 21.97 -4.59 14.33
C THR A 290 22.88 -3.38 14.11
N SER A 291 23.41 -3.26 12.89
CA SER A 291 24.16 -2.09 12.43
C SER A 291 23.33 -1.14 11.57
N GLY A 292 22.05 -1.44 11.35
CA GLY A 292 21.12 -0.63 10.57
C GLY A 292 20.24 -1.48 9.65
N PRO A 293 19.69 -0.88 8.57
CA PRO A 293 18.79 -1.56 7.66
C PRO A 293 19.45 -2.73 6.94
N GLY A 294 18.64 -3.74 6.62
CA GLY A 294 19.03 -4.80 5.69
C GLY A 294 19.23 -4.24 4.29
N GLN A 295 19.94 -4.99 3.46
CA GLN A 295 20.18 -4.61 2.07
C GLN A 295 18.87 -4.51 1.30
N ALA A 296 18.80 -3.53 0.40
CA ALA A 296 17.67 -3.33 -0.49
C ALA A 296 17.40 -4.57 -1.34
N GLY A 297 16.13 -4.90 -1.50
CA GLY A 297 15.68 -5.97 -2.39
C GLY A 297 15.87 -5.61 -3.87
N GLN A 298 15.83 -6.64 -4.73
CA GLN A 298 16.05 -6.50 -6.18
C GLN A 298 14.85 -5.89 -6.94
N TYR A 299 13.66 -5.86 -6.33
CA TYR A 299 12.41 -5.36 -6.89
C TYR A 299 11.95 -4.09 -6.18
N THR A 300 12.02 -4.07 -4.85
CA THR A 300 11.55 -2.94 -4.03
C THR A 300 12.57 -1.81 -3.96
N TYR A 301 13.86 -2.13 -4.06
CA TYR A 301 14.99 -1.19 -3.99
C TYR A 301 15.01 -0.32 -2.73
N GLU A 302 14.43 -0.79 -1.62
CA GLU A 302 14.37 -0.08 -0.35
C GLU A 302 15.17 -0.83 0.73
N SER A 303 16.20 -0.18 1.29
CA SER A 303 16.97 -0.76 2.38
C SER A 303 16.10 -0.88 3.64
N GLY A 304 16.14 -2.05 4.28
CA GLY A 304 15.34 -2.32 5.47
C GLY A 304 13.90 -2.79 5.20
N PHE A 305 13.54 -2.98 3.94
CA PHE A 305 12.24 -3.47 3.49
C PHE A 305 12.44 -4.57 2.44
N LEU A 306 11.64 -5.63 2.49
CA LEU A 306 11.59 -6.64 1.44
C LEU A 306 10.13 -7.06 1.20
N GLY A 307 9.67 -7.03 -0.04
CA GLY A 307 8.37 -7.60 -0.41
C GLY A 307 8.36 -9.11 -0.24
N TYR A 308 7.21 -9.73 -0.02
CA TYR A 308 7.11 -11.18 0.08
C TYR A 308 7.62 -11.89 -1.20
N ASN A 309 7.39 -11.31 -2.38
CA ASN A 309 7.98 -11.76 -3.65
C ASN A 309 9.53 -11.82 -3.64
N GLU A 310 10.20 -10.99 -2.85
CA GLU A 310 11.64 -11.04 -2.67
C GLU A 310 12.05 -12.03 -1.58
N ILE A 311 11.30 -12.08 -0.48
CA ILE A 311 11.56 -12.97 0.65
C ILE A 311 11.41 -14.43 0.21
N CYS A 312 10.36 -14.77 -0.51
CA CYS A 312 10.11 -16.13 -0.96
C CYS A 312 11.21 -16.61 -1.94
N GLU A 313 11.70 -15.73 -2.82
CA GLU A 313 12.83 -16.04 -3.70
C GLU A 313 14.13 -16.23 -2.90
N LYS A 314 14.37 -15.43 -1.86
CA LYS A 314 15.52 -15.62 -0.95
C LYS A 314 15.46 -16.97 -0.23
N LEU A 315 14.28 -17.41 0.16
CA LEU A 315 14.08 -18.72 0.80
C LEU A 315 14.33 -19.88 -0.18
N ILE A 316 13.77 -19.80 -1.38
CA ILE A 316 13.78 -20.93 -2.34
C ILE A 316 15.04 -20.96 -3.19
N VAL A 317 15.50 -19.82 -3.70
CA VAL A 317 16.64 -19.70 -4.62
C VAL A 317 17.93 -19.53 -3.83
N ASP A 318 18.00 -18.53 -2.95
CA ASP A 318 19.21 -18.21 -2.19
C ASP A 318 19.41 -19.11 -0.95
N LYS A 319 18.43 -19.99 -0.67
CA LYS A 319 18.45 -20.95 0.45
C LYS A 319 18.67 -20.29 1.80
N TRP A 320 18.02 -19.15 2.04
CA TRP A 320 18.01 -18.52 3.36
C TRP A 320 17.43 -19.47 4.41
N ASN A 321 17.95 -19.39 5.63
CA ASN A 321 17.43 -20.16 6.75
C ASN A 321 16.18 -19.47 7.27
N GLN A 322 15.11 -20.22 7.46
CA GLN A 322 13.87 -19.74 8.08
C GLN A 322 13.70 -20.37 9.45
N ASN A 323 13.26 -19.56 10.41
CA ASN A 323 12.83 -20.00 11.72
C ASN A 323 11.43 -19.48 12.01
N TRP A 324 10.71 -20.20 12.88
CA TRP A 324 9.41 -19.82 13.39
C TRP A 324 9.55 -19.32 14.82
N ASP A 325 9.05 -18.11 15.09
CA ASP A 325 8.90 -17.63 16.47
C ASP A 325 7.56 -18.16 17.02
N ALA A 326 7.65 -19.15 17.90
CA ALA A 326 6.49 -19.83 18.45
C ALA A 326 5.68 -18.96 19.43
N ASP A 327 6.28 -17.95 20.05
CA ASP A 327 5.59 -17.05 20.99
C ASP A 327 4.85 -15.97 20.21
N GLN A 328 5.52 -15.36 19.22
CA GLN A 328 4.99 -14.26 18.42
C GLN A 328 4.16 -14.70 17.22
N LYS A 329 4.19 -15.99 16.85
CA LYS A 329 3.44 -16.63 15.74
C LYS A 329 3.74 -16.04 14.37
N VAL A 330 5.02 -15.77 14.12
CA VAL A 330 5.51 -15.20 12.86
C VAL A 330 6.88 -15.78 12.49
N PRO A 331 7.21 -15.88 11.19
CA PRO A 331 8.52 -16.32 10.75
C PRO A 331 9.55 -15.18 10.76
N TYR A 332 10.82 -15.58 10.81
CA TYR A 332 11.93 -14.74 10.35
C TYR A 332 12.89 -15.57 9.51
N ALA A 333 13.66 -14.92 8.66
CA ALA A 333 14.67 -15.56 7.82
C ALA A 333 16.00 -14.81 7.88
N TYR A 334 17.10 -15.53 7.67
CA TYR A 334 18.45 -14.95 7.69
C TYR A 334 19.44 -15.69 6.79
N SER A 335 20.45 -14.96 6.33
CA SER A 335 21.62 -15.49 5.63
C SER A 335 22.79 -14.53 5.78
N GLY A 336 23.96 -15.06 6.17
CA GLY A 336 25.12 -14.22 6.49
C GLY A 336 24.79 -13.22 7.60
N ASN A 337 24.95 -11.93 7.33
CA ASN A 337 24.61 -10.84 8.23
C ASN A 337 23.24 -10.21 7.94
N GLN A 338 22.39 -10.82 7.11
CA GLN A 338 21.09 -10.28 6.75
C GLN A 338 19.98 -11.02 7.49
N TRP A 339 18.99 -10.29 7.98
CA TRP A 339 17.86 -10.82 8.74
C TRP A 339 16.57 -10.12 8.30
N VAL A 340 15.45 -10.83 8.22
CA VAL A 340 14.13 -10.26 7.90
C VAL A 340 13.03 -10.93 8.74
N GLY A 341 12.19 -10.12 9.37
CA GLY A 341 10.97 -10.56 10.06
C GLY A 341 9.76 -10.22 9.19
N PHE A 342 8.93 -11.21 8.88
CA PHE A 342 7.88 -11.10 7.87
C PHE A 342 6.67 -11.96 8.22
N ASP A 343 5.66 -11.98 7.35
CA ASP A 343 4.50 -12.87 7.42
C ASP A 343 4.53 -13.90 6.27
N ASN A 344 4.13 -15.14 6.57
CA ASN A 344 3.89 -16.19 5.59
C ASN A 344 2.44 -16.68 5.65
N ASP A 345 2.10 -17.66 4.83
CA ASP A 345 0.79 -18.34 4.82
C ASP A 345 0.38 -18.88 6.20
N GLU A 346 1.32 -19.44 6.97
CA GLU A 346 1.04 -19.92 8.33
C GLU A 346 0.69 -18.77 9.29
N SER A 347 1.49 -17.71 9.35
CA SER A 347 1.22 -16.57 10.25
C SER A 347 -0.04 -15.80 9.85
N LEU A 348 -0.30 -15.64 8.55
CA LEU A 348 -1.54 -15.05 8.05
C LEU A 348 -2.76 -15.91 8.37
N SER A 349 -2.64 -17.24 8.31
CA SER A 349 -3.72 -18.15 8.71
C SER A 349 -4.09 -17.95 10.18
N LEU A 350 -3.09 -17.82 11.06
CA LEU A 350 -3.29 -17.54 12.49
C LEU A 350 -3.90 -16.15 12.74
N LYS A 351 -3.52 -15.15 11.93
CA LYS A 351 -4.13 -13.81 11.97
C LYS A 351 -5.59 -13.82 11.49
N CYS A 352 -5.94 -14.66 10.51
CA CYS A 352 -7.34 -14.88 10.14
C CYS A 352 -8.14 -15.55 11.26
N ASP A 353 -7.56 -16.55 11.93
CA ASP A 353 -8.22 -17.17 13.10
C ASP A 353 -8.45 -16.14 14.22
N PHE A 354 -7.49 -15.22 14.41
CA PHE A 354 -7.65 -14.08 15.33
C PHE A 354 -8.77 -13.13 14.89
N VAL A 355 -8.88 -12.79 13.60
CA VAL A 355 -9.97 -11.98 13.03
C VAL A 355 -11.34 -12.61 13.32
N ASP A 356 -11.46 -13.93 13.24
CA ASP A 356 -12.70 -14.63 13.55
C ASP A 356 -12.98 -14.72 15.05
N GLN A 357 -11.96 -15.00 15.86
CA GLN A 357 -12.07 -15.05 17.31
C GLN A 357 -12.56 -13.72 17.92
N TYR A 358 -12.10 -12.60 17.38
CA TYR A 358 -12.47 -11.26 17.84
C TYR A 358 -13.64 -10.64 17.05
N GLU A 359 -14.26 -11.42 16.15
CA GLU A 359 -15.38 -10.99 15.32
C GLU A 359 -15.09 -9.68 14.54
N LEU A 360 -13.85 -9.51 14.10
CA LEU A 360 -13.41 -8.34 13.34
C LEU A 360 -14.07 -8.32 11.95
N GLY A 361 -14.11 -7.15 11.33
CA GLY A 361 -14.72 -6.96 10.01
C GLY A 361 -13.98 -7.63 8.86
N GLY A 362 -12.72 -8.01 9.06
CA GLY A 362 -11.89 -8.63 8.04
C GLY A 362 -10.43 -8.22 8.17
N VAL A 363 -9.74 -8.23 7.03
CA VAL A 363 -8.33 -7.84 6.91
C VAL A 363 -8.16 -6.72 5.91
N MET A 364 -7.15 -5.90 6.17
CA MET A 364 -6.57 -4.97 5.22
C MET A 364 -5.14 -5.41 4.97
N LEU A 365 -4.67 -5.41 3.72
CA LEU A 365 -3.30 -5.80 3.41
C LEU A 365 -2.51 -4.67 2.75
N TRP A 366 -1.23 -4.61 3.12
CA TRP A 366 -0.21 -3.77 2.50
C TRP A 366 0.95 -4.62 2.00
N SER A 367 1.18 -4.79 0.70
CA SER A 367 0.33 -4.39 -0.43
C SER A 367 0.27 -5.50 -1.48
N ILE A 368 -0.65 -5.43 -2.45
CA ILE A 368 -0.86 -6.54 -3.40
C ILE A 368 0.36 -6.80 -4.28
N GLU A 369 1.09 -5.75 -4.63
CA GLU A 369 2.24 -5.83 -5.52
C GLU A 369 3.49 -6.42 -4.85
N THR A 370 3.45 -6.71 -3.56
CA THR A 370 4.55 -7.37 -2.83
C THR A 370 4.26 -8.84 -2.53
N ASP A 371 3.07 -9.37 -2.85
CA ASP A 371 2.80 -10.81 -2.85
C ASP A 371 3.55 -11.52 -4.00
N ASP A 372 3.57 -12.85 -4.02
CA ASP A 372 4.04 -13.65 -5.16
C ASP A 372 3.01 -13.64 -6.31
N PHE A 373 2.75 -12.47 -6.89
CA PHE A 373 1.77 -12.24 -7.95
C PHE A 373 2.15 -12.87 -9.30
N HIS A 374 3.33 -13.49 -9.39
CA HIS A 374 3.77 -14.28 -10.55
C HIS A 374 3.78 -15.79 -10.29
N GLY A 375 3.60 -16.25 -9.05
CA GLY A 375 3.65 -17.67 -8.69
C GLY A 375 5.05 -18.27 -8.89
N ARG A 376 6.11 -17.53 -8.52
CA ARG A 376 7.51 -17.98 -8.64
C ARG A 376 7.94 -18.87 -7.48
N CYS A 377 7.30 -18.71 -6.33
CA CYS A 377 7.59 -19.40 -5.09
C CYS A 377 6.47 -20.38 -4.70
N GLY A 378 5.26 -20.12 -5.17
CA GLY A 378 4.07 -20.95 -4.92
C GLY A 378 2.98 -20.67 -5.94
N GLU A 379 1.73 -20.69 -5.50
CA GLU A 379 0.62 -20.27 -6.34
C GLU A 379 0.62 -18.75 -6.53
N LYS A 380 0.12 -18.29 -7.69
CA LYS A 380 -0.02 -16.86 -7.96
C LYS A 380 -0.86 -16.23 -6.85
N PHE A 381 -0.35 -15.17 -6.22
CA PHE A 381 -0.95 -14.52 -5.06
C PHE A 381 -1.07 -15.45 -3.83
N THR A 382 0.03 -16.10 -3.48
CA THR A 382 0.08 -17.10 -2.38
C THR A 382 -0.53 -16.55 -1.09
N LEU A 383 -0.09 -15.37 -0.61
CA LEU A 383 -0.57 -14.83 0.66
C LEU A 383 -2.04 -14.39 0.57
N LEU A 384 -2.44 -13.76 -0.53
CA LEU A 384 -3.82 -13.34 -0.73
C LEU A 384 -4.79 -14.53 -0.82
N ASN A 385 -4.39 -15.62 -1.48
CA ASN A 385 -5.17 -16.86 -1.53
C ASN A 385 -5.33 -17.50 -0.14
N THR A 386 -4.32 -17.40 0.73
CA THR A 386 -4.44 -17.79 2.13
C THR A 386 -5.55 -17.00 2.83
N LEU A 387 -5.55 -15.66 2.70
CA LEU A 387 -6.58 -14.81 3.31
C LEU A 387 -7.98 -15.16 2.77
N ASN A 388 -8.11 -15.31 1.46
CA ASN A 388 -9.38 -15.64 0.80
C ASN A 388 -9.92 -17.00 1.29
N SER A 389 -9.08 -18.03 1.28
CA SER A 389 -9.44 -19.37 1.73
C SER A 389 -9.86 -19.41 3.20
N LYS A 390 -9.17 -18.66 4.06
CA LYS A 390 -9.45 -18.63 5.50
C LYS A 390 -10.74 -17.86 5.83
N LEU A 391 -11.00 -16.73 5.17
CA LEU A 391 -12.14 -15.87 5.50
C LEU A 391 -13.44 -16.24 4.77
N PHE A 392 -13.35 -16.87 3.58
CA PHE A 392 -14.51 -17.21 2.77
C PHE A 392 -14.67 -18.72 2.51
N GLY A 393 -13.71 -19.54 2.93
CA GLY A 393 -13.65 -20.96 2.63
C GLY A 393 -13.10 -21.24 1.23
N SER A 394 -12.66 -22.47 1.01
CA SER A 394 -12.15 -22.95 -0.29
C SER A 394 -13.28 -23.14 -1.30
N THR A 395 -13.95 -22.07 -1.73
CA THR A 395 -14.93 -22.08 -2.82
C THR A 395 -14.71 -20.91 -3.77
N ALA A 396 -13.54 -20.83 -4.38
CA ALA A 396 -13.27 -19.95 -5.53
C ALA A 396 -12.07 -20.44 -6.37
N SER A 397 -11.99 -21.75 -6.65
CA SER A 397 -11.10 -22.28 -7.69
C SER A 397 -11.58 -23.66 -8.13
N THR A 398 -12.68 -23.68 -8.86
CA THR A 398 -13.03 -24.80 -9.75
C THR A 398 -13.96 -24.28 -10.83
N VAL A 399 -13.45 -23.33 -11.63
CA VAL A 399 -13.82 -23.34 -13.04
C VAL A 399 -12.75 -24.16 -13.73
N ALA A 400 -12.94 -25.48 -13.71
CA ALA A 400 -12.25 -26.34 -14.65
C ALA A 400 -12.57 -25.81 -16.05
N THR A 401 -11.53 -25.34 -16.75
CA THR A 401 -11.59 -24.97 -18.15
C THR A 401 -12.06 -26.21 -18.91
N THR A 402 -13.36 -26.28 -19.17
CA THR A 402 -13.90 -27.31 -20.04
C THR A 402 -13.45 -26.92 -21.44
N SER A 403 -12.38 -27.57 -21.90
CA SER A 403 -11.88 -27.50 -23.27
C SER A 403 -13.03 -27.84 -24.23
N MET A 404 -13.74 -26.82 -24.73
CA MET A 404 -14.57 -26.97 -25.91
C MET A 404 -13.65 -27.03 -27.13
N GLN A 405 -13.40 -28.25 -27.55
CA GLN A 405 -12.83 -28.60 -28.84
C GLN A 405 -13.63 -27.92 -29.97
N PRO A 406 -12.99 -27.21 -30.92
CA PRO A 406 -13.71 -26.62 -32.03
C PRO A 406 -14.15 -27.70 -33.03
N SER A 407 -15.46 -27.86 -33.20
CA SER A 407 -16.07 -28.63 -34.26
C SER A 407 -15.81 -27.93 -35.60
N THR A 408 -14.99 -28.53 -36.46
CA THR A 408 -14.82 -28.11 -37.85
C THR A 408 -16.12 -28.31 -38.62
N THR A 409 -16.74 -27.22 -39.06
CA THR A 409 -17.72 -27.25 -40.15
C THR A 409 -17.20 -26.35 -41.26
N THR A 410 -16.80 -27.01 -42.33
CA THR A 410 -16.52 -26.42 -43.64
C THR A 410 -17.81 -25.91 -44.23
N ASN A 411 -17.85 -24.65 -44.65
CA ASN A 411 -18.60 -24.25 -45.83
C ASN A 411 -18.01 -22.99 -46.44
N ASP A 412 -17.59 -23.16 -47.69
CA ASP A 412 -17.25 -22.12 -48.66
C ASP A 412 -18.33 -21.04 -48.74
N SER A 413 -17.90 -19.78 -48.83
CA SER A 413 -18.16 -18.90 -49.98
C SER A 413 -17.72 -17.47 -49.64
N ALA A 414 -16.65 -17.01 -50.27
CA ALA A 414 -16.36 -15.59 -50.44
C ALA A 414 -17.41 -14.97 -51.38
N PRO A 415 -17.68 -13.65 -51.33
CA PRO A 415 -16.77 -12.70 -51.99
C PRO A 415 -16.65 -11.36 -51.22
N THR A 416 -15.57 -10.60 -51.29
CA THR A 416 -15.36 -9.63 -52.38
C THR A 416 -14.25 -8.61 -52.05
N TRP A 417 -13.75 -7.96 -53.12
CA TRP A 417 -13.11 -6.65 -53.26
C TRP A 417 -11.63 -6.45 -52.89
N SER A 418 -10.84 -6.44 -53.96
CA SER A 418 -9.50 -5.86 -54.10
C SER A 418 -9.57 -4.34 -54.31
N THR A 419 -8.75 -3.57 -53.59
CA THR A 419 -8.24 -2.27 -54.05
C THR A 419 -6.84 -2.00 -53.49
N SER A 420 -5.91 -1.72 -54.40
CA SER A 420 -4.52 -1.27 -54.14
C SER A 420 -4.45 0.09 -53.44
N PRO A 421 -3.32 0.43 -52.77
CA PRO A 421 -3.15 1.69 -52.09
C PRO A 421 -2.70 2.80 -53.07
N VAL A 422 -3.30 3.98 -52.94
CA VAL A 422 -2.85 5.22 -53.58
C VAL A 422 -2.03 6.01 -52.56
N GLU A 423 -0.77 6.21 -52.90
CA GLU A 423 0.20 7.04 -52.20
C GLU A 423 -0.12 8.52 -52.47
N THR A 424 -0.33 9.33 -51.43
CA THR A 424 -0.49 10.78 -51.57
C THR A 424 0.50 11.49 -50.64
N THR A 425 1.52 12.06 -51.25
CA THR A 425 2.51 12.95 -50.63
C THR A 425 1.87 14.30 -50.33
N VAL A 426 1.86 14.72 -49.07
CA VAL A 426 1.52 16.09 -48.68
C VAL A 426 2.75 16.76 -48.06
N THR A 427 3.28 17.73 -48.79
CA THR A 427 4.34 18.63 -48.36
C THR A 427 3.73 19.77 -47.54
N THR A 428 4.09 19.89 -46.27
CA THR A 428 3.70 21.04 -45.44
C THR A 428 4.96 21.79 -45.01
N THR A 429 5.12 22.99 -45.57
CA THR A 429 6.10 24.01 -45.18
C THR A 429 5.80 24.55 -43.78
N VAL A 430 6.78 24.46 -42.88
CA VAL A 430 6.74 25.08 -41.54
C VAL A 430 7.53 26.39 -41.57
N SER A 431 6.86 27.49 -41.25
CA SER A 431 7.47 28.80 -41.03
C SER A 431 7.99 28.89 -39.59
N THR A 432 9.29 29.09 -39.43
CA THR A 432 9.97 29.38 -38.17
C THR A 432 9.74 30.83 -37.74
N SER A 433 9.22 31.04 -36.53
CA SER A 433 9.27 32.30 -35.81
C SER A 433 10.10 32.14 -34.54
N THR A 434 11.26 32.78 -34.53
CA THR A 434 12.23 32.84 -33.43
C THR A 434 11.70 33.75 -32.32
N ILE A 435 11.57 33.23 -31.09
CA ILE A 435 11.44 34.04 -29.88
C ILE A 435 12.72 33.87 -29.08
N THR A 436 13.48 34.95 -28.99
CA THR A 436 14.68 35.10 -28.17
C THR A 436 14.24 35.27 -26.71
N GLN A 437 14.65 34.37 -25.82
CA GLN A 437 14.53 34.57 -24.37
C GLN A 437 15.92 34.69 -23.76
N SER A 438 16.15 35.84 -23.14
CA SER A 438 17.38 36.23 -22.47
C SER A 438 17.61 35.43 -21.19
N THR A 439 18.70 34.68 -21.12
CA THR A 439 19.21 34.03 -19.91
C THR A 439 19.92 35.05 -19.01
N SER A 440 19.35 35.31 -17.82
CA SER A 440 20.10 35.91 -16.71
C SER A 440 20.81 34.80 -15.94
N THR A 441 22.12 34.71 -16.11
CA THR A 441 23.01 33.87 -15.31
C THR A 441 23.13 34.39 -13.89
N THR A 442 22.68 33.60 -12.91
CA THR A 442 23.16 33.67 -11.52
C THR A 442 23.78 32.33 -11.18
N SER A 443 25.12 32.30 -11.13
CA SER A 443 25.92 31.17 -10.66
C SER A 443 25.71 31.00 -9.15
N GLY A 444 24.76 30.15 -8.77
CA GLY A 444 24.63 29.64 -7.40
C GLY A 444 25.16 28.21 -7.35
N GLU A 445 26.08 27.94 -6.44
CA GLU A 445 26.61 26.61 -6.16
C GLU A 445 25.48 25.73 -5.61
N PHE A 446 25.08 24.70 -6.38
CA PHE A 446 24.03 23.78 -5.98
C PHE A 446 24.59 22.76 -4.97
N VAL A 447 24.29 22.96 -3.69
CA VAL A 447 24.65 22.02 -2.61
C VAL A 447 23.45 21.11 -2.35
N CYS A 448 23.62 19.82 -2.64
CA CYS A 448 22.57 18.82 -2.50
C CYS A 448 22.71 18.07 -1.16
N VAL A 449 21.65 18.05 -0.35
CA VAL A 449 21.64 17.48 1.01
C VAL A 449 21.08 16.05 1.10
N THR A 450 20.69 15.44 -0.02
CA THR A 450 20.10 14.09 -0.06
C THR A 450 20.52 13.27 -1.29
N THR A 451 20.72 11.97 -1.07
CA THR A 451 21.07 10.96 -2.09
C THR A 451 19.80 10.52 -2.84
N GLY A 452 19.79 10.57 -4.17
CA GLY A 452 18.63 10.15 -4.97
C GLY A 452 18.71 10.50 -6.45
N TYR A 453 17.66 10.16 -7.20
CA TYR A 453 17.51 10.59 -8.59
C TYR A 453 16.90 11.98 -8.63
N ILE A 454 17.63 12.93 -9.22
CA ILE A 454 17.22 14.33 -9.31
C ILE A 454 17.15 14.70 -10.78
N ARG A 455 16.07 15.42 -11.13
CA ARG A 455 15.89 15.95 -12.48
C ARG A 455 16.88 17.09 -12.73
N ASP A 456 17.49 17.09 -13.91
CA ASP A 456 18.38 18.18 -14.33
C ASP A 456 17.60 19.51 -14.39
N PRO A 457 18.09 20.58 -13.73
CA PRO A 457 17.36 21.84 -13.61
C PRO A 457 17.30 22.64 -14.92
N GLU A 458 18.13 22.32 -15.91
CA GLU A 458 18.16 22.98 -17.22
C GLU A 458 17.57 22.09 -18.33
N ASN A 459 17.41 20.79 -18.09
CA ASN A 459 16.88 19.85 -19.08
C ASN A 459 15.95 18.79 -18.47
N CYS A 460 14.64 18.99 -18.65
CA CYS A 460 13.59 18.10 -18.13
C CYS A 460 13.64 16.64 -18.64
N ALA A 461 14.44 16.33 -19.66
CA ALA A 461 14.57 14.98 -20.22
C ALA A 461 15.76 14.19 -19.63
N LYS A 462 16.57 14.78 -18.74
CA LYS A 462 17.72 14.13 -18.10
C LYS A 462 17.50 13.98 -16.60
N PHE A 463 17.91 12.82 -16.07
CA PHE A 463 17.96 12.53 -14.64
C PHE A 463 19.38 12.14 -14.27
N GLY A 464 19.89 12.70 -13.18
CA GLY A 464 21.17 12.33 -12.58
C GLY A 464 20.94 11.50 -11.33
N GLN A 465 21.87 10.59 -11.02
CA GLN A 465 21.93 9.91 -9.74
C GLN A 465 22.99 10.59 -8.87
N THR A 466 22.62 11.06 -7.68
CA THR A 466 23.58 11.58 -6.72
C THR A 466 24.06 10.47 -5.79
N VAL A 467 25.38 10.35 -5.64
CA VAL A 467 26.04 9.59 -4.58
C VAL A 467 27.13 10.51 -4.02
N ASN A 468 27.22 10.58 -2.69
CA ASN A 468 28.01 11.56 -1.94
C ASN A 468 29.24 12.12 -2.70
N THR A 469 29.18 13.43 -2.95
CA THR A 469 30.18 14.34 -3.57
C THR A 469 30.34 14.34 -5.10
N GLY A 470 29.40 13.81 -5.90
CA GLY A 470 29.46 14.01 -7.36
C GLY A 470 28.16 13.78 -8.15
N TRP A 471 28.10 14.40 -9.34
CA TRP A 471 27.05 14.25 -10.36
C TRP A 471 27.52 13.31 -11.48
N ILE A 472 26.69 12.35 -11.88
CA ILE A 472 26.92 11.48 -13.04
C ILE A 472 25.71 11.55 -13.96
N THR A 473 25.93 11.92 -15.23
CA THR A 473 24.90 11.95 -16.28
C THR A 473 24.72 10.55 -16.86
N VAL A 474 23.48 10.04 -16.89
CA VAL A 474 23.16 8.77 -17.56
C VAL A 474 22.46 9.10 -18.87
N GLU A 475 23.11 8.84 -20.00
CA GLU A 475 22.47 8.95 -21.32
C GLU A 475 21.86 7.61 -21.75
N ASN A 476 20.70 7.71 -22.43
CA ASN A 476 19.85 6.62 -22.92
C ASN A 476 20.60 5.39 -23.46
N LEU A 477 20.27 4.20 -22.95
CA LEU A 477 20.70 2.92 -23.54
C LEU A 477 19.50 2.15 -24.13
N ARG A 478 19.03 2.57 -25.32
CA ARG A 478 18.48 1.65 -26.33
C ARG A 478 19.63 1.17 -27.23
N SER A 479 20.57 0.38 -26.69
CA SER A 479 21.46 -0.55 -27.41
C SER A 479 22.65 -0.95 -26.56
N ALA A 480 22.67 -2.17 -26.01
CA ALA A 480 23.90 -2.92 -25.73
C ALA A 480 23.57 -4.34 -25.24
N GLN A 481 23.35 -5.24 -26.20
CA GLN A 481 23.81 -6.62 -26.04
C GLN A 481 25.35 -6.59 -26.14
N ASN A 482 26.02 -7.34 -25.26
CA ASN A 482 27.46 -7.67 -25.23
C ASN A 482 28.37 -6.75 -24.37
N PRO A 483 29.08 -7.29 -23.34
CA PRO A 483 29.86 -6.50 -22.39
C PRO A 483 31.33 -6.42 -22.85
N GLN A 484 31.79 -5.24 -23.26
CA GLN A 484 33.18 -4.75 -23.13
C GLN A 484 33.30 -3.39 -23.85
N ARG A 485 33.31 -2.27 -23.11
CA ARG A 485 34.23 -1.12 -23.31
C ARG A 485 33.92 0.09 -22.40
N ARG A 486 34.94 0.45 -21.62
CA ARG A 486 35.41 1.76 -21.11
C ARG A 486 34.39 2.84 -20.69
N GLN A 487 34.39 3.10 -19.38
CA GLN A 487 33.99 4.37 -18.76
C GLN A 487 34.97 5.49 -19.15
N THR A 488 34.46 6.70 -19.44
CA THR A 488 35.25 7.93 -19.51
C THR A 488 34.80 8.87 -18.39
N THR A 489 35.71 9.21 -17.48
CA THR A 489 35.55 10.23 -16.45
C THR A 489 36.06 11.58 -16.99
N GLU A 490 35.21 12.60 -17.01
CA GLU A 490 35.67 14.00 -17.11
C GLU A 490 35.92 14.54 -15.71
N ASN A 491 37.13 15.04 -15.46
CA ASN A 491 37.57 15.55 -14.17
C ASN A 491 37.28 17.06 -14.05
N TYR A 492 36.42 17.45 -13.11
CA TYR A 492 36.44 18.81 -12.56
C TYR A 492 37.30 18.85 -11.29
N LYS A 493 38.27 19.77 -11.23
CA LYS A 493 39.13 19.99 -10.06
C LYS A 493 38.36 20.73 -8.96
N PHE A 494 38.32 20.18 -7.75
CA PHE A 494 37.91 20.88 -6.53
C PHE A 494 39.05 20.95 -5.51
N ARG A 495 39.18 22.11 -4.86
CA ARG A 495 40.17 22.43 -3.82
C ARG A 495 39.55 22.13 -2.45
N ASN A 496 40.22 21.34 -1.62
CA ASN A 496 39.85 21.16 -0.20
C ASN A 496 40.08 22.45 0.58
N ARG A 497 39.14 22.80 1.45
CA ARG A 497 39.36 23.66 2.62
C ARG A 497 38.87 22.92 3.87
N ASP A 498 39.82 22.28 4.54
CA ASP A 498 39.82 22.22 6.01
C ASP A 498 40.69 23.39 6.49
N SER A 499 40.12 24.31 7.27
CA SER A 499 40.79 25.06 8.36
C SER A 499 39.93 26.22 8.85
N ASP A 500 39.73 26.24 10.17
CA ASP A 500 39.49 27.39 11.07
C ASP A 500 38.07 27.62 11.63
N LEU A 501 38.01 27.31 12.95
CA LEU A 501 37.13 27.74 14.05
C LEU A 501 35.79 27.02 14.28
#